data_AF-A0A7C2G720-F1
#
_entry.id   AF-A0A7C2G720-F1
#
_cell.length_a   1.000
_cell.length_b   1.000
_cell.length_c   1.000
_cell.angle_alpha   90.00
_cell.angle_beta   90.00
_cell.angle_gamma   90.00
#
_symmetry.space_group_name_H-M   'P 1'
#
loop_
_entity.id
_entity.type
_entity.pdbx_description
1 polymer ?
#
loop_
_entity_poly.entity_id
_entity_poly.type
_entity_poly.pdbx_seq_one_letter_code
_entity_poly.pdbx_strand_id
1 'polypeptide(L)'
;MKRPKFIPLRDPAEVPELKTEAEARAFWDTHEVTAEYLERAGPVPDSELPPVRESSRLISLRLSRDLEARLKALARRKGKAYQTLLKEFVLERLYEEEKREGLR
;
A
#
# COMPACT_ATOMS: atom_id res chain seq x y z
N MET A 1 -21.08 -22.72 16.20
CA MET A 1 -21.02 -22.31 14.77
C MET A 1 -20.25 -23.36 13.99
N LYS A 2 -20.86 -24.02 13.00
CA LYS A 2 -20.14 -24.94 12.10
C LYS A 2 -19.24 -24.07 11.22
N ARG A 3 -17.93 -24.35 11.19
CA ARG A 3 -17.04 -23.73 10.20
C ARG A 3 -17.63 -23.99 8.80
N PRO A 4 -17.64 -23.01 7.87
CA PRO A 4 -17.97 -23.30 6.48
C PRO A 4 -17.06 -24.44 6.02
N LYS A 5 -17.60 -25.40 5.27
CA LYS A 5 -16.80 -26.47 4.68
C LYS A 5 -16.03 -25.86 3.51
N PHE A 6 -14.86 -25.31 3.78
CA PHE A 6 -13.95 -24.90 2.73
C PHE A 6 -13.28 -26.12 2.09
N ILE A 7 -13.00 -26.02 0.80
CA ILE A 7 -12.25 -27.02 0.05
C ILE A 7 -10.76 -26.72 0.29
N PRO A 8 -9.99 -27.61 0.95
CA PRO A 8 -8.58 -27.34 1.26
C PRO A 8 -7.73 -27.45 -0.01
N LEU A 9 -7.00 -26.39 -0.35
CA LEU A 9 -6.00 -26.39 -1.41
C LEU A 9 -4.66 -26.84 -0.84
N ARG A 10 -3.98 -27.79 -1.49
CA ARG A 10 -2.68 -28.31 -1.03
C ARG A 10 -1.57 -28.06 -2.03
N ASP A 11 -1.91 -27.87 -3.30
CA ASP A 11 -0.95 -27.62 -4.37
C ASP A 11 -1.36 -26.39 -5.21
N PRO A 12 -0.41 -25.51 -5.60
CA PRO A 12 -0.65 -24.40 -6.53
C PRO A 12 -1.34 -24.81 -7.83
N ALA A 13 -1.09 -26.03 -8.32
CA ALA A 13 -1.71 -26.55 -9.54
C ALA A 13 -3.23 -26.78 -9.41
N GLU A 14 -3.78 -26.79 -8.19
CA GLU A 14 -5.23 -26.89 -7.95
C GLU A 14 -5.97 -25.58 -8.26
N VAL A 15 -5.26 -24.45 -8.38
CA VAL A 15 -5.85 -23.16 -8.75
C VAL A 15 -5.95 -23.10 -10.28
N PRO A 16 -7.17 -23.07 -10.86
CA PRO A 16 -7.33 -22.99 -12.30
C PRO A 16 -6.95 -21.60 -12.84
N GLU A 17 -6.83 -21.46 -14.16
CA GLU A 17 -6.72 -20.15 -14.80
C GLU A 17 -8.03 -19.36 -14.62
N LEU A 18 -8.04 -18.45 -13.64
CA LEU A 18 -9.16 -17.55 -13.36
C LEU A 18 -9.11 -16.36 -14.32
N LYS A 19 -10.08 -16.27 -15.25
CA LYS A 19 -10.05 -15.27 -16.34
C LYS A 19 -10.74 -13.96 -15.96
N THR A 20 -11.60 -14.00 -14.96
CA THR A 20 -12.36 -12.83 -14.49
C THR A 20 -12.28 -12.67 -12.97
N GLU A 21 -12.46 -11.44 -12.48
CA GLU A 21 -12.50 -11.16 -11.04
C GLU A 21 -13.67 -11.89 -10.34
N ALA A 22 -14.81 -12.03 -11.03
CA ALA A 22 -15.99 -12.71 -10.49
C ALA A 22 -15.73 -14.21 -10.26
N GLU A 23 -15.08 -14.88 -11.21
CA GLU A 23 -14.65 -16.28 -11.08
C GLU A 23 -13.65 -16.44 -9.94
N ALA A 24 -12.67 -15.53 -9.86
CA ALA A 24 -11.68 -15.55 -8.80
C ALA A 24 -12.32 -15.40 -7.41
N ARG A 25 -13.23 -14.43 -7.24
CA ARG A 25 -13.97 -14.25 -5.99
C ARG A 25 -14.74 -15.52 -5.61
N ALA A 26 -15.51 -16.09 -6.54
CA ALA A 26 -16.29 -17.29 -6.29
C ALA A 26 -15.42 -18.49 -5.88
N PHE A 27 -14.24 -18.65 -6.51
CA PHE A 27 -13.28 -19.68 -6.16
C PHE A 27 -12.70 -19.46 -4.75
N TRP A 28 -12.20 -18.26 -4.46
CA TRP A 28 -11.57 -17.96 -3.17
C TRP A 28 -12.56 -17.90 -2.00
N ASP A 29 -13.86 -17.70 -2.25
CA ASP A 29 -14.92 -17.79 -1.24
C ASP A 29 -15.20 -19.23 -0.78
N THR A 30 -14.83 -20.25 -1.58
CA THR A 30 -15.10 -21.67 -1.27
C THR A 30 -13.85 -22.47 -0.92
N HIS A 31 -12.66 -21.98 -1.27
CA HIS A 31 -11.40 -22.69 -1.07
C HIS A 31 -10.58 -22.10 0.08
N GLU A 32 -9.91 -22.95 0.86
CA GLU A 32 -9.03 -22.54 1.96
C GLU A 32 -7.58 -22.90 1.61
N VAL A 33 -6.69 -21.90 1.68
CA VAL A 33 -5.25 -22.08 1.50
C VAL A 33 -4.67 -22.79 2.73
N THR A 34 -4.12 -23.99 2.54
CA THR A 34 -3.48 -24.75 3.62
C THR A 34 -2.00 -24.42 3.79
N ALA A 35 -1.40 -24.86 4.90
CA ALA A 35 0.05 -24.75 5.10
C ALA A 35 0.85 -25.52 4.03
N GLU A 36 0.36 -26.70 3.61
CA GLU A 36 0.99 -27.51 2.55
C GLU A 36 1.05 -26.75 1.22
N TYR A 37 -0.03 -26.02 0.88
CA TYR A 37 -0.06 -25.16 -0.29
C TYR A 37 1.03 -24.08 -0.23
N LEU A 38 1.19 -23.42 0.91
CA LEU A 38 2.18 -22.35 1.07
C LEU A 38 3.61 -22.89 0.98
N GLU A 39 3.87 -24.07 1.55
CA GLU A 39 5.18 -24.72 1.45
C GLU A 39 5.51 -25.10 0.00
N ARG A 40 4.53 -25.56 -0.79
CA ARG A 40 4.72 -25.93 -2.21
C ARG A 40 4.79 -24.73 -3.15
N ALA A 41 4.02 -23.67 -2.89
CA ALA A 41 4.03 -22.46 -3.69
C ALA A 41 5.42 -21.80 -3.71
N GLY A 42 6.15 -21.90 -2.59
CA GLY A 42 7.48 -21.32 -2.47
C GLY A 42 7.47 -19.79 -2.54
N PRO A 43 8.64 -19.16 -2.39
CA PRO A 43 8.77 -17.72 -2.53
C PRO A 43 8.59 -17.29 -4.00
N VAL A 44 7.84 -16.23 -4.22
CA VAL A 44 7.74 -15.56 -5.53
C VAL A 44 9.09 -14.89 -5.84
N PRO A 45 9.61 -14.99 -7.07
CA PRO A 45 10.83 -14.30 -7.48
C PRO A 45 10.72 -12.77 -7.30
N ASP A 46 11.79 -12.12 -6.85
CA ASP A 46 11.84 -10.66 -6.67
C ASP A 46 11.51 -9.88 -7.96
N SER A 47 11.76 -10.49 -9.13
CA SER A 47 11.42 -9.91 -10.45
C SER A 47 9.93 -9.79 -10.72
N GLU A 48 9.10 -10.59 -10.05
CA GLU A 48 7.63 -10.56 -10.17
C GLU A 48 6.99 -9.66 -9.12
N LEU A 49 7.74 -9.25 -8.10
CA LEU A 49 7.26 -8.32 -7.10
C LEU A 49 7.22 -6.89 -7.66
N PRO A 50 6.25 -6.06 -7.24
CA PRO A 50 6.25 -4.65 -7.58
C PRO A 50 7.53 -3.97 -7.06
N PRO A 51 8.03 -2.91 -7.73
CA PRO A 51 9.22 -2.22 -7.29
C PRO A 51 9.08 -1.76 -5.84
N VAL A 52 10.14 -1.97 -5.06
CA VAL A 52 10.17 -1.57 -3.66
C VAL A 52 9.91 -0.08 -3.58
N ARG A 53 8.83 0.31 -2.88
CA ARG A 53 8.56 1.73 -2.62
C ARG A 53 9.71 2.27 -1.78
N GLU A 54 10.29 3.39 -2.20
CA GLU A 54 11.29 4.10 -1.40
C GLU A 54 10.72 4.33 0.01
N SER A 55 11.47 3.88 1.03
CA SER A 55 11.01 3.96 2.40
C SER A 55 11.11 5.40 2.90
N SER A 56 10.04 5.88 3.55
CA SER A 56 10.08 7.20 4.18
C SER A 56 10.92 7.16 5.45
N ARG A 57 11.90 8.05 5.57
CA ARG A 57 12.67 8.24 6.80
C ARG A 57 11.89 9.11 7.78
N LEU A 58 11.77 8.66 9.04
CA LEU A 58 11.18 9.47 10.09
C LEU A 58 12.16 10.58 10.50
N ILE A 59 11.70 11.83 10.45
CA ILE A 59 12.47 13.00 10.88
C ILE A 59 11.71 13.76 11.97
N SER A 60 12.45 14.38 12.89
CA SER A 60 11.88 15.31 13.85
C SER A 60 11.95 16.73 13.30
N LEU A 61 10.80 17.39 13.15
CA LEU A 61 10.68 18.77 12.68
C LEU A 61 10.00 19.61 13.77
N ARG A 62 10.56 20.79 14.08
CA ARG A 62 9.94 21.75 14.99
C ARG A 62 9.05 22.71 14.21
N LEU A 63 7.79 22.80 14.59
CA LEU A 63 6.81 23.74 14.07
C LEU A 63 6.24 24.57 15.23
N SER A 64 5.85 25.82 14.96
CA SER A 64 5.10 26.59 15.93
C SER A 64 3.70 26.00 16.12
N ARG A 65 3.10 26.16 17.32
CA ARG A 65 1.76 25.66 17.62
C ARG A 65 0.69 26.24 16.67
N ASP A 66 0.81 27.53 16.32
CA ASP A 66 -0.09 28.21 15.38
C ASP A 66 -0.03 27.55 13.98
N LEU A 67 1.18 27.35 13.47
CA LEU A 67 1.37 26.76 12.15
C LEU A 67 0.82 25.33 12.08
N GLU A 68 1.09 24.52 13.09
CA GLU A 68 0.55 23.15 13.18
C GLU A 68 -0.98 23.15 13.19
N ALA A 69 -1.60 24.04 13.97
CA ALA A 69 -3.06 24.16 14.05
C ALA A 69 -3.67 24.56 12.70
N ARG A 70 -3.06 25.55 12.02
CA ARG A 70 -3.49 26.01 10.69
C ARG A 70 -3.36 24.93 9.63
N LEU A 71 -2.25 24.18 9.63
CA LEU A 71 -2.05 23.04 8.72
C LEU A 71 -3.11 21.96 8.94
N LYS A 72 -3.40 21.60 10.20
CA LYS A 72 -4.45 20.62 10.53
C LYS A 72 -5.84 21.09 10.09
N ALA A 73 -6.17 22.36 10.29
CA ALA A 73 -7.43 22.94 9.84
C ALA A 73 -7.56 22.91 8.32
N LEU A 74 -6.50 23.29 7.60
CA LEU A 74 -6.48 23.27 6.13
C LEU A 74 -6.57 21.86 5.55
N ALA A 75 -5.86 20.90 6.16
CA ALA A 75 -5.89 19.50 5.75
C ALA A 75 -7.30 18.90 5.87
N ARG A 76 -8.00 19.18 6.99
CA ARG A 76 -9.40 18.78 7.18
C ARG A 76 -10.31 19.36 6.10
N ARG A 77 -10.17 20.66 5.79
CA ARG A 77 -10.96 21.31 4.72
C ARG A 77 -10.70 20.69 3.34
N LYS A 78 -9.48 20.22 3.08
CA LYS A 78 -9.09 19.54 1.85
C LYS A 78 -9.38 18.04 1.85
N GLY A 79 -9.93 17.48 2.93
CA GLY A 79 -10.17 16.04 3.05
C GLY A 79 -8.89 15.19 3.06
N LYS A 80 -7.76 15.76 3.50
CA LYS A 80 -6.46 15.09 3.53
C LYS A 80 -5.95 14.91 4.96
N ALA A 81 -5.11 13.90 5.17
CA ALA A 81 -4.32 13.80 6.40
C ALA A 81 -3.32 14.97 6.47
N TYR A 82 -3.11 15.52 7.67
CA TYR A 82 -2.22 16.69 7.82
C TYR A 82 -0.79 16.39 7.36
N GLN A 83 -0.31 15.17 7.57
CA GLN A 83 1.02 14.74 7.13
C GLN A 83 1.14 14.69 5.61
N THR A 84 0.08 14.26 4.92
CA THR A 84 0.02 14.27 3.45
C THR A 84 0.11 15.70 2.93
N LEU A 85 -0.71 16.61 3.47
CA LEU A 85 -0.69 18.02 3.06
C LEU A 85 0.68 18.66 3.32
N LEU A 86 1.30 18.38 4.47
CA LEU A 86 2.62 18.90 4.80
C LEU A 86 3.68 18.42 3.79
N LYS A 87 3.65 17.13 3.42
CA LYS A 87 4.57 16.57 2.41
C LYS A 87 4.41 17.23 1.05
N GLU A 88 3.16 17.44 0.61
CA GLU A 88 2.86 18.14 -0.65
C GLU A 88 3.45 19.55 -0.64
N PHE A 89 3.21 20.34 0.42
CA PHE A 89 3.76 21.69 0.53
C PHE A 89 5.28 21.74 0.53
N VAL A 90 5.93 20.82 1.25
CA VAL A 90 7.40 20.74 1.27
C VAL A 90 7.93 20.38 -0.11
N LEU A 91 7.30 19.43 -0.81
CA LEU A 91 7.70 19.01 -2.15
C LEU A 91 7.53 20.15 -3.18
N GLU A 92 6.39 20.83 -3.17
CA GLU A 92 6.11 21.96 -4.06
C GLU A 92 7.14 23.08 -3.86
N ARG A 93 7.40 23.47 -2.61
CA ARG A 93 8.40 24.52 -2.32
C ARG A 93 9.81 24.10 -2.64
N LEU A 94 10.18 22.84 -2.37
CA LEU A 94 11.50 22.33 -2.72
C LEU A 94 11.73 22.39 -4.23
N TYR A 95 10.76 21.91 -5.01
CA TYR A 95 10.84 21.93 -6.47
C TYR A 95 10.99 23.35 -7.03
N GLU A 96 10.25 24.32 -6.47
CA GLU A 96 10.37 25.72 -6.86
C GLU A 96 11.76 26.31 -6.56
N GLU A 97 12.35 25.99 -5.39
CA GLU A 97 13.70 26.45 -5.05
C GLU A 97 14.78 25.74 -5.88
N GLU A 98 14.67 24.43 -6.12
CA GLU A 98 15.58 23.68 -7.00
C GLU A 98 15.66 24.32 -8.39
N LYS A 99 14.51 24.73 -8.92
CA LYS A 99 14.41 25.41 -10.22
C LYS A 99 15.04 26.80 -10.21
N ARG A 100 14.93 27.54 -9.11
CA ARG A 100 15.54 28.89 -8.98
C ARG A 100 17.06 28.82 -8.91
N GLU A 101 17.58 27.79 -8.24
CA GLU A 101 19.01 27.54 -8.09
C GLU A 101 19.62 26.80 -9.31
N GLY A 102 18.81 26.45 -10.32
CA GLY A 102 19.27 25.77 -11.53
C GLY A 102 19.72 24.32 -11.30
N LEU A 103 19.27 23.70 -10.21
CA LEU A 103 19.54 22.30 -9.89
C LEU A 103 18.65 21.34 -10.71
N ARG A 104 17.50 21.84 -11.19
CA ARG A 104 16.53 21.15 -12.04
C ARG A 104 15.82 22.10 -13.01
#